data_AF-A0A8T7IDM8-F1
#
_entry.id   AF-A0A8T7IDM8-F1
#
_cell.length_a   1.000
_cell.length_b   1.000
_cell.length_c   1.000
_cell.angle_alpha   90.00
_cell.angle_beta   90.00
_cell.angle_gamma   90.00
#
_symmetry.space_group_name_H-M   'P 1'
#
loop_
_entity.id
_entity.type
_entity.pdbx_description
1 polymer ?
#
loop_
_entity_poly.entity_id
_entity_poly.type
_entity_poly.pdbx_seq_one_letter_code
_entity_poly.pdbx_strand_id
1 'polypeptide(L)'
;MKFVLTANLVVAFIWGLIVYLTLPTAENPAPNWWIDLLILGGILMLELVFLFRMKVLYGFSLVLLYTLALLIGLKIMLSIDQLLTLSGIGLALLEILVVVYLIGVRGYLRSESGRKAMNFDDKQKVGLS
;
A
#
# COMPACT_ATOMS: atom_id res chain seq x y z
N MET A 1 12.74 3.44 -9.26
CA MET A 1 12.37 2.11 -8.72
C MET A 1 12.94 1.81 -7.34
N LYS A 2 14.26 1.91 -7.10
CA LYS A 2 14.86 1.59 -5.78
C LYS A 2 14.16 2.30 -4.61
N PHE A 3 13.88 3.60 -4.75
CA PHE A 3 13.12 4.38 -3.75
C PHE A 3 11.73 3.79 -3.43
N VAL A 4 10.96 3.39 -4.46
CA VAL A 4 9.61 2.82 -4.27
C VAL A 4 9.68 1.47 -3.55
N LEU A 5 10.66 0.63 -3.89
CA LEU A 5 10.90 -0.63 -3.17
C LEU A 5 11.26 -0.38 -1.71
N THR A 6 12.22 0.51 -1.44
CA THR A 6 12.62 0.83 -0.06
C THR A 6 11.45 1.42 0.73
N ALA A 7 10.70 2.36 0.15
CA ALA A 7 9.55 2.96 0.81
C ALA A 7 8.43 1.93 1.06
N ASN A 8 8.15 1.05 0.10
CA ASN A 8 7.13 0.02 0.26
C ASN A 8 7.53 -1.03 1.31
N LEU A 9 8.82 -1.38 1.39
CA LEU A 9 9.36 -2.22 2.46
C LEU A 9 9.27 -1.56 3.83
N VAL A 10 9.54 -0.25 3.94
CA VAL A 10 9.35 0.51 5.19
C VAL A 10 7.87 0.51 5.58
N VAL A 11 6.97 0.75 4.64
CA VAL A 11 5.52 0.70 4.89
C VAL A 11 5.10 -0.71 5.33
N ALA A 12 5.59 -1.77 4.68
CA ALA A 12 5.33 -3.16 5.08
C ALA A 12 5.82 -3.45 6.50
N PHE A 13 7.00 -2.97 6.86
CA PHE A 13 7.57 -3.16 8.19
C PHE A 13 6.76 -2.43 9.27
N ILE A 14 6.42 -1.16 9.04
CA ILE A 14 5.58 -0.37 9.95
C ILE A 14 4.21 -1.04 10.11
N TRP A 15 3.61 -1.49 9.01
CA TRP A 15 2.30 -2.14 9.06
C TRP A 15 2.36 -3.50 9.78
N GLY A 16 3.42 -4.27 9.56
CA GLY A 16 3.68 -5.51 10.29
C GLY A 16 3.84 -5.29 11.80
N LEU A 17 4.49 -4.19 12.20
CA LEU A 17 4.58 -3.79 13.60
C LEU A 17 3.20 -3.43 14.17
N ILE A 18 2.39 -2.66 13.44
CA ILE A 18 1.02 -2.32 13.85
C ILE A 18 0.21 -3.59 14.05
N VAL A 19 0.19 -4.49 13.05
CA VAL A 19 -0.48 -5.80 13.15
C VAL A 19 -0.01 -6.54 14.40
N TYR A 20 1.30 -6.64 14.63
CA TYR A 20 1.84 -7.36 15.79
C TYR A 20 1.33 -6.78 17.12
N LEU A 21 1.23 -5.45 17.23
CA LEU A 21 0.77 -4.75 18.43
C LEU A 21 -0.75 -4.75 18.59
N THR A 22 -1.51 -4.90 17.49
CA THR A 22 -2.99 -4.87 17.49
C THR A 22 -3.62 -6.24 17.28
N LEU A 23 -2.81 -7.31 17.22
CA LEU A 23 -3.29 -8.69 17.12
C LEU A 23 -4.30 -8.97 18.24
N PRO A 24 -5.46 -9.55 17.92
CA PRO A 24 -6.51 -9.77 18.89
C PRO A 24 -6.01 -10.73 19.96
N THR A 25 -6.15 -10.32 21.21
CA THR A 25 -5.88 -11.15 22.39
C THR A 25 -7.18 -11.33 23.17
N ALA A 26 -7.18 -12.25 24.14
CA ALA A 26 -8.33 -12.45 25.03
C ALA A 26 -8.75 -11.14 25.75
N GLU A 27 -7.83 -10.20 25.93
CA GLU A 27 -8.04 -8.91 26.61
C GLU A 27 -8.36 -7.76 25.64
N ASN A 28 -8.07 -7.91 24.34
CA ASN A 28 -8.30 -6.88 23.33
C ASN A 28 -8.92 -7.51 22.07
N PRO A 29 -10.25 -7.72 22.05
CA PRO A 29 -10.94 -8.17 20.86
C PRO A 29 -10.94 -7.02 19.86
N ALA A 30 -9.90 -6.93 19.02
CA ALA A 30 -9.78 -5.92 17.98
C ALA A 30 -10.67 -6.32 16.79
N PRO A 31 -11.92 -5.84 16.64
CA PRO A 31 -12.90 -6.42 15.71
C PRO A 31 -12.50 -6.32 14.22
N ASN A 32 -11.55 -5.43 13.92
CA ASN A 32 -11.09 -5.12 12.57
C ASN A 32 -9.69 -5.68 12.24
N TRP A 33 -9.16 -6.60 13.06
CA TRP A 33 -7.82 -7.19 12.89
C TRP A 33 -7.57 -7.80 11.50
N TRP A 34 -8.62 -8.33 10.88
CA TRP A 34 -8.56 -8.92 9.54
C TRP A 34 -8.29 -7.88 8.44
N ILE A 35 -8.70 -6.61 8.64
CA ILE A 35 -8.42 -5.52 7.70
C ILE A 35 -6.92 -5.25 7.67
N ASP A 36 -6.27 -5.25 8.84
CA ASP A 36 -4.83 -5.02 8.96
C ASP A 36 -4.02 -6.12 8.25
N LEU A 37 -4.47 -7.37 8.34
CA LEU A 37 -3.86 -8.48 7.61
C LEU A 37 -4.04 -8.38 6.09
N LEU A 38 -5.21 -7.95 5.62
CA LEU A 38 -5.44 -7.72 4.19
C LEU A 38 -4.57 -6.58 3.65
N ILE A 39 -4.44 -5.49 4.42
CA ILE A 39 -3.57 -4.37 4.05
C ILE A 39 -2.11 -4.82 4.00
N LEU A 40 -1.63 -5.53 5.03
CA LEU A 40 -0.27 -6.08 5.06
C LEU A 40 -0.02 -7.03 3.88
N GLY A 41 -0.95 -7.95 3.62
CA GLY A 41 -0.88 -8.89 2.51
C GLY A 41 -0.80 -8.19 1.16
N GLY A 42 -1.60 -7.14 0.95
CA GLY A 42 -1.55 -6.36 -0.29
C GLY A 42 -0.26 -5.54 -0.44
N ILE A 43 0.29 -4.97 0.64
CA ILE A 43 1.58 -4.26 0.60
C ILE A 43 2.72 -5.23 0.25
N LEU A 44 2.74 -6.42 0.87
CA LEU A 44 3.72 -7.47 0.58
C LEU A 44 3.59 -7.96 -0.86
N MET A 45 2.36 -8.11 -1.36
CA MET A 45 2.14 -8.49 -2.76
C MET A 45 2.63 -7.42 -3.72
N LEU A 46 2.43 -6.13 -3.42
CA LEU A 46 3.02 -5.03 -4.19
C LEU A 46 4.54 -5.07 -4.17
N GLU A 47 5.14 -5.37 -3.02
CA GLU A 47 6.60 -5.51 -2.91
C GLU A 47 7.12 -6.58 -3.86
N LEU A 48 6.49 -7.76 -3.85
CA LEU A 48 6.85 -8.85 -4.76
C LEU A 48 6.69 -8.44 -6.23
N VAL A 49 5.59 -7.77 -6.59
CA VAL A 49 5.36 -7.33 -7.97
C VAL A 49 6.41 -6.31 -8.43
N PHE A 50 6.78 -5.37 -7.56
CA PHE A 50 7.80 -4.37 -7.85
C PHE A 50 9.21 -4.96 -7.90
N LEU A 51 9.50 -5.93 -7.02
CA LEU A 51 10.81 -6.58 -6.92
C LEU A 51 11.07 -7.44 -8.15
N PHE A 52 10.08 -8.23 -8.57
CA PHE A 52 10.18 -9.08 -9.77
C PHE A 52 9.85 -8.34 -11.08
N ARG A 53 9.41 -7.08 -11.02
CA ARG A 53 9.02 -6.26 -12.18
C ARG A 53 8.06 -7.00 -13.14
N MET A 54 7.07 -7.69 -12.58
CA MET A 54 6.16 -8.55 -13.35
C MET A 54 5.23 -7.72 -14.23
N LYS A 55 5.52 -7.65 -15.53
CA LYS A 55 4.75 -6.84 -16.50
C LYS A 55 3.27 -7.21 -16.53
N VAL A 56 2.96 -8.50 -16.47
CA VAL A 56 1.59 -9.03 -16.50
C VAL A 56 0.73 -8.48 -15.35
N LEU A 57 1.35 -8.17 -14.21
CA LEU A 57 0.68 -7.71 -13.00
C LEU A 57 0.71 -6.18 -12.83
N TYR A 58 1.12 -5.43 -13.85
CA TYR A 58 1.16 -3.97 -13.76
C TYR A 58 -0.24 -3.35 -13.62
N GLY A 59 -1.21 -3.81 -14.42
CA GLY A 59 -2.61 -3.39 -14.26
C GLY A 59 -3.16 -3.76 -12.89
N PHE A 60 -2.84 -4.97 -12.42
CA PHE A 60 -3.19 -5.44 -11.08
C PHE A 60 -2.59 -4.57 -9.98
N SER A 61 -1.32 -4.13 -10.10
CA SER A 61 -0.65 -3.25 -9.13
C SER A 61 -1.37 -1.92 -8.99
N LEU A 62 -1.82 -1.33 -10.10
CA LEU A 62 -2.56 -0.07 -10.10
C LEU A 62 -3.92 -0.19 -9.42
N VAL A 63 -4.60 -1.33 -9.58
CA VAL A 63 -5.86 -1.63 -8.90
C VAL A 63 -5.60 -1.86 -7.41
N LEU A 64 -4.62 -2.70 -7.08
CA LEU A 64 -4.27 -3.06 -5.72
C LEU A 64 -3.87 -1.84 -4.87
N LEU A 65 -3.07 -0.91 -5.42
CA LEU A 65 -2.75 0.36 -4.76
C LEU A 65 -3.99 1.16 -4.39
N TYR A 66 -5.00 1.18 -5.28
CA TYR A 66 -6.25 1.90 -5.02
C TYR A 66 -7.11 1.17 -3.99
N THR A 67 -7.22 -0.16 -4.09
CA THR A 67 -7.91 -0.99 -3.11
C THR A 67 -7.32 -0.83 -1.71
N LEU A 68 -5.99 -0.80 -1.59
CA LEU A 68 -5.31 -0.57 -0.32
C LEU A 68 -5.60 0.81 0.26
N ALA A 69 -5.55 1.86 -0.57
CA ALA A 69 -5.90 3.21 -0.13
C ALA A 69 -7.36 3.29 0.39
N LEU A 70 -8.29 2.61 -0.29
CA LEU A 70 -9.68 2.51 0.15
C LEU A 70 -9.84 1.71 1.45
N LEU A 71 -9.13 0.59 1.59
CA LEU A 71 -9.16 -0.22 2.82
C LEU A 71 -8.64 0.55 4.03
N ILE A 72 -7.56 1.31 3.86
CA ILE A 72 -7.04 2.19 4.92
C ILE A 72 -8.06 3.29 5.24
N GLY A 73 -8.66 3.92 4.22
CA GLY A 73 -9.72 4.91 4.43
C GLY A 73 -10.93 4.34 5.20
N LEU A 74 -11.36 3.13 4.86
CA LEU A 74 -12.41 2.40 5.58
C LEU A 74 -12.00 2.12 7.03
N LYS A 75 -10.76 1.69 7.27
CA LYS A 75 -10.24 1.44 8.62
C LYS A 75 -10.29 2.70 9.50
N ILE A 76 -9.90 3.85 8.96
CA ILE A 76 -10.00 5.15 9.65
C ILE A 76 -11.46 5.43 10.03
N MET A 77 -12.40 5.24 9.09
CA MET A 77 -13.83 5.46 9.35
C MET A 77 -14.38 4.51 10.42
N LEU A 78 -13.97 3.24 10.40
CA LEU A 78 -14.38 2.25 11.41
C LEU A 78 -13.74 2.48 12.77
N SER A 79 -12.66 3.25 12.83
CA SER A 79 -11.90 3.54 14.07
C SER A 79 -12.13 4.98 14.54
N ILE A 80 -13.26 5.59 14.15
CA ILE A 80 -13.57 7.00 14.46
C ILE A 80 -13.59 7.28 15.96
N ASP A 81 -14.02 6.31 16.77
CA ASP A 81 -14.05 6.43 18.23
C ASP A 81 -12.63 6.56 18.82
N GLN A 82 -11.63 5.99 18.15
CA GLN A 82 -10.22 6.10 18.57
C GLN A 82 -9.64 7.49 18.28
N LEU A 83 -10.22 8.25 17.33
CA LEU A 83 -9.77 9.62 17.00
C LEU A 83 -9.96 10.62 18.16
N LEU A 84 -10.74 10.25 19.18
CA LEU A 84 -10.89 11.05 20.39
C LEU A 84 -9.68 10.93 21.34
N THR A 85 -8.76 10.00 21.06
CA THR A 85 -7.54 9.78 21.85
C THR A 85 -6.30 10.29 21.12
N LEU A 86 -5.31 10.79 21.85
CA LEU A 86 -4.06 11.28 21.26
C LEU A 86 -3.32 10.20 20.46
N SER A 87 -3.35 8.95 20.95
CA SER A 87 -2.80 7.78 20.25
C SER A 87 -3.55 7.47 18.95
N GLY A 88 -4.89 7.57 18.93
CA GLY A 88 -5.67 7.33 17.73
C GLY A 88 -5.52 8.43 16.68
N ILE A 89 -5.35 9.69 17.08
CA ILE A 89 -5.01 10.79 16.15
C ILE A 89 -3.65 10.52 15.49
N GLY A 90 -2.65 10.10 16.27
CA GLY A 90 -1.32 9.76 15.75
C GLY A 90 -1.36 8.62 14.73
N LEU A 91 -2.13 7.57 15.02
CA LEU A 91 -2.33 6.45 14.10
C LEU A 91 -3.06 6.89 12.83
N ALA A 92 -4.13 7.67 12.93
CA ALA A 92 -4.86 8.15 11.77
C ALA A 92 -4.00 9.04 10.84
N LEU A 93 -3.14 9.89 11.41
CA LEU A 93 -2.19 10.68 10.62
C LEU A 93 -1.19 9.80 9.88
N LEU A 94 -0.68 8.76 10.55
CA LEU A 94 0.20 7.78 9.91
C LEU A 94 -0.52 7.05 8.76
N GLU A 95 -1.77 6.65 8.97
CA GLU A 95 -2.61 6.01 7.96
C GLU A 95 -2.88 6.92 6.76
N ILE A 96 -3.18 8.20 6.99
CA ILE A 96 -3.31 9.21 5.93
C ILE A 96 -2.00 9.36 5.15
N LEU A 97 -0.86 9.38 5.84
CA LEU A 97 0.45 9.45 5.19
C LEU A 97 0.68 8.25 4.26
N VAL A 98 0.32 7.04 4.71
CA VAL A 98 0.38 5.82 3.89
C VAL A 98 -0.57 5.92 2.69
N VAL A 99 -1.77 6.45 2.85
CA VAL A 99 -2.71 6.68 1.72
C VAL A 99 -2.10 7.64 0.69
N VAL A 100 -1.54 8.77 1.13
CA VAL A 100 -0.86 9.74 0.24
C VAL A 100 0.29 9.06 -0.49
N TYR A 101 1.08 8.24 0.20
CA TYR A 101 2.14 7.44 -0.41
C TYR A 101 1.61 6.49 -1.49
N LEU A 102 0.57 5.69 -1.21
CA LEU A 102 0.00 4.74 -2.16
C LEU A 102 -0.55 5.43 -3.42
N ILE A 103 -1.21 6.59 -3.26
CA ILE A 103 -1.69 7.42 -4.37
C ILE A 103 -0.50 7.96 -5.16
N GLY A 104 0.56 8.42 -4.49
CA GLY A 104 1.80 8.88 -5.11
C GLY A 104 2.49 7.79 -5.93
N VAL A 105 2.61 6.57 -5.40
CA VAL A 105 3.17 5.42 -6.11
C VAL A 105 2.33 5.07 -7.33
N ARG A 106 1.01 5.10 -7.22
CA ARG A 106 0.10 4.88 -8.36
C ARG A 106 0.33 5.92 -9.46
N GLY A 107 0.46 7.20 -9.09
CA GLY A 107 0.80 8.28 -10.01
C GLY A 107 2.16 8.08 -10.68
N TYR A 108 3.18 7.71 -9.89
CA TYR A 108 4.51 7.39 -10.39
C TYR A 108 4.48 6.24 -11.39
N LEU A 109 3.79 5.14 -11.10
CA LEU A 109 3.70 3.99 -12.02
C LEU A 109 3.08 4.38 -13.36
N ARG A 110 2.06 5.26 -13.36
CA ARG A 110 1.43 5.77 -14.58
C ARG A 110 2.32 6.72 -15.39
N SER A 111 3.30 7.35 -14.77
CA SER A 111 4.25 8.23 -15.47
C SER A 111 5.16 7.44 -16.42
N GLU A 112 5.76 8.13 -17.40
CA GLU A 112 6.72 7.53 -18.34
C GLU A 112 7.91 6.90 -17.60
N SER A 113 8.40 7.56 -16.54
CA SER A 113 9.48 7.05 -15.70
C SER A 113 9.10 5.78 -14.94
N GLY A 114 7.86 5.66 -14.46
CA GLY A 114 7.36 4.46 -13.77
C GLY A 114 7.14 3.28 -14.73
N ARG A 115 6.61 3.55 -15.93
CA ARG A 115 6.47 2.55 -17.00
C ARG A 115 7.84 2.01 -17.42
N LYS A 116 8.82 2.88 -17.65
CA LYS A 116 10.21 2.48 -17.95
C LYS A 116 10.82 1.65 -16.83
N ALA A 117 10.59 2.03 -15.57
CA ALA A 117 11.09 1.28 -14.41
C ALA A 117 10.53 -0.15 -14.28
N MET A 118 9.30 -0.38 -14.79
CA MET A 118 8.66 -1.69 -14.90
C MET A 118 8.94 -2.40 -16.23
N ASN A 119 9.92 -1.92 -17.01
CA ASN A 119 10.29 -2.44 -18.34
C ASN A 119 9.12 -2.45 -19.34
N PHE A 120 8.16 -1.52 -19.24
CA PHE A 120 7.03 -1.42 -20.17
C PHE A 120 7.37 -0.75 -21.51
N ASP A 121 8.56 -0.17 -21.65
CA ASP A 121 8.89 0.73 -22.76
C ASP A 121 10.00 0.21 -23.67
N ASP A 122 9.74 -0.93 -24.35
CA ASP A 122 10.63 -1.44 -25.41
C ASP A 122 9.90 -1.78 -26.72
N LYS A 123 8.57 -1.68 -26.80
CA LYS A 123 7.81 -2.17 -27.97
C LYS A 123 6.67 -1.28 -28.48
N GLN A 124 6.76 0.04 -28.31
CA GLN A 124 5.87 0.97 -29.04
C GLN A 124 6.58 1.83 -30.10
N LYS A 125 7.86 1.56 -30.39
CA LYS A 125 8.59 2.15 -31.53
C LYS A 125 8.71 1.23 -32.76
N VAL A 126 7.91 0.18 -32.86
CA VAL A 126 7.82 -0.67 -34.06
C VAL A 126 6.37 -0.69 -34.52
N GLY A 127 5.97 0.35 -35.24
CA GLY A 127 4.60 0.51 -35.75
C GLY A 127 4.37 1.79 -36.56
N LEU A 128 5.44 2.42 -37.04
CA LEU A 128 5.39 3.45 -38.07
C LEU A 128 6.41 3.07 -39.14
N SER A 129 5.95 2.28 -40.10
CA SER A 129 6.51 2.16 -41.45
C SER A 129 5.37 1.88 -42.40
#